data_AF-A0AAV7VEC8-F1
#
_entry.id   AF-A0AAV7VEC8-F1
#
_cell.length_a   1.000
_cell.length_b   1.000
_cell.length_c   1.000
_cell.angle_alpha   90.00
_cell.angle_beta   90.00
_cell.angle_gamma   90.00
#
_symmetry.space_group_name_H-M   'P 1'
#
loop_
_entity.id
_entity.type
_entity.pdbx_description
1 polymer ?
#
loop_
_entity_poly.entity_id
_entity_poly.type
_entity_poly.pdbx_seq_one_letter_code
_entity_poly.pdbx_strand_id
1 'polypeptide(L)'
;MPGNKPNHKSVSKPARQLLFSEMLQHKRSTPTTTSPQTSPPPTELTTMADKDHPTTMDRILHKITTVSRRIEGMDASITSLTLETKSMRSEIASFQSRVTGFEQRMGLVKAQATMSRDRDQDLLYLRSKLTDMEDRSRRDNIRLHRIPENEEGADMQAFLSSTLPKLTSLDFDPPIEFQRAHRIGPKHSDNPSRP
;
A
#
# COMPACT_ATOMS: atom_id res chain seq x y z
N MET A 1 43.89 20.54 1.51
CA MET A 1 43.14 21.51 2.34
C MET A 1 42.94 22.74 1.47
N PRO A 2 41.72 23.26 1.25
CA PRO A 2 40.48 23.23 2.06
C PRO A 2 39.51 22.16 1.54
N GLY A 3 38.51 21.63 2.24
CA GLY A 3 37.72 22.15 3.35
C GLY A 3 36.23 22.05 2.97
N ASN A 4 35.77 20.85 2.58
CA ASN A 4 34.39 20.64 2.11
C ASN A 4 33.56 19.98 3.23
N LYS A 5 32.65 20.75 3.82
CA LYS A 5 31.73 20.32 4.88
C LYS A 5 30.52 19.59 4.27
N PRO A 6 30.10 18.42 4.78
CA PRO A 6 28.78 17.89 4.46
C PRO A 6 27.72 18.44 5.42
N ASN A 7 26.93 19.36 4.89
CA ASN A 7 25.49 19.59 5.05
C ASN A 7 24.75 18.77 6.14
N HIS A 8 24.38 19.43 7.25
CA HIS A 8 23.38 18.92 8.21
C HIS A 8 21.99 18.99 7.56
N LYS A 9 21.51 17.87 7.01
CA LYS A 9 20.10 17.73 6.66
C LYS A 9 19.28 17.54 7.93
N SER A 10 18.42 18.51 8.23
CA SER A 10 17.39 18.45 9.27
C SER A 10 16.39 17.35 8.93
N VAL A 11 16.44 16.23 9.66
CA VAL A 11 15.43 15.18 9.57
C VAL A 11 14.23 15.60 10.42
N SER A 12 13.12 15.87 9.72
CA SER A 12 11.78 16.09 10.24
C SER A 12 11.35 14.96 11.19
N LYS A 13 11.06 15.30 12.45
CA LYS A 13 10.49 14.38 13.44
C LYS A 13 9.00 14.12 13.11
N PRO A 14 8.51 12.87 13.10
CA PRO A 14 7.09 12.63 12.93
C PRO A 14 6.34 12.92 14.24
N ALA A 15 5.25 13.68 14.11
CA ALA A 15 4.29 13.98 15.16
C ALA A 15 3.62 12.68 15.66
N ARG A 16 3.99 12.23 16.86
CA ARG A 16 3.29 11.16 17.55
C ARG A 16 3.35 11.29 19.06
N GLN A 17 3.11 12.51 19.52
CA GLN A 17 3.14 12.84 20.94
C GLN A 17 2.05 13.84 21.30
N LEU A 18 0.81 13.56 20.95
CA LEU A 18 -0.38 14.25 21.46
C LEU A 18 -1.58 13.30 21.32
N LEU A 19 -1.83 12.47 22.32
CA LEU A 19 -3.11 11.81 22.62
C LEU A 19 -2.85 10.76 23.70
N PHE A 20 -2.68 11.17 24.95
CA PHE A 20 -3.00 10.37 26.15
C PHE A 20 -2.75 11.23 27.40
N SER A 21 -3.55 12.29 27.55
CA SER A 21 -3.62 13.09 28.76
C SER A 21 -5.03 13.61 28.95
N GLU A 22 -5.99 12.71 29.05
CA GLU A 22 -7.37 13.08 29.37
C GLU A 22 -8.11 11.87 29.94
N MET A 23 -7.85 11.50 31.20
CA MET A 23 -8.76 10.65 31.98
C MET A 23 -8.41 10.58 33.47
N LEU A 24 -8.25 11.73 34.14
CA LEU A 24 -8.07 11.78 35.59
C LEU A 24 -8.82 12.96 36.21
N GLN A 25 -10.14 12.96 36.07
CA GLN A 25 -11.01 13.70 36.97
C GLN A 25 -12.31 12.92 37.13
N HIS A 26 -12.56 12.35 38.31
CA HIS A 26 -13.91 12.29 38.90
C HIS A 26 -13.79 12.13 40.44
N LYS A 27 -14.20 13.21 41.12
CA LYS A 27 -14.93 13.26 42.41
C LYS A 27 -14.16 13.03 43.73
N ARG A 28 -14.00 14.12 44.50
CA ARG A 28 -14.95 14.52 45.59
C ARG A 28 -14.58 15.89 46.20
N SER A 29 -15.47 16.87 46.04
CA SER A 29 -15.68 18.04 46.93
C SER A 29 -16.71 17.58 48.01
N THR A 30 -16.80 18.03 49.27
CA THR A 30 -16.77 19.38 49.87
C THR A 30 -16.57 19.31 51.40
N PRO A 31 -16.12 20.40 52.08
CA PRO A 31 -16.18 20.62 53.53
C PRO A 31 -17.18 21.71 53.94
N THR A 32 -17.87 21.58 55.07
CA THR A 32 -18.64 22.63 55.83
C THR A 32 -19.33 21.89 57.00
N THR A 33 -19.60 22.38 58.22
CA THR A 33 -19.48 23.64 58.97
C THR A 33 -19.89 23.31 60.42
N THR A 34 -19.31 23.98 61.44
CA THR A 34 -20.00 24.62 62.60
C THR A 34 -19.01 24.94 63.74
N SER A 35 -18.95 26.21 64.11
CA SER A 35 -18.42 26.80 65.37
C SER A 35 -19.52 27.77 65.91
N PRO A 36 -19.44 28.47 67.07
CA PRO A 36 -18.50 28.43 68.22
C PRO A 36 -19.14 28.59 69.66
N GLN A 37 -18.25 28.59 70.68
CA GLN A 37 -18.27 29.31 71.98
C GLN A 37 -19.12 28.83 73.19
N THR A 38 -18.47 28.68 74.36
CA THR A 38 -18.60 29.51 75.59
C THR A 38 -17.49 29.16 76.63
N SER A 39 -17.15 30.12 77.51
CA SER A 39 -15.97 30.44 78.36
C SER A 39 -15.61 29.61 79.64
N PRO A 40 -14.45 29.88 80.33
CA PRO A 40 -13.82 29.12 81.47
C PRO A 40 -14.10 29.75 82.88
N PRO A 41 -13.42 29.50 84.05
CA PRO A 41 -12.26 28.65 84.49
C PRO A 41 -12.53 27.93 85.88
N PRO A 42 -11.60 27.62 86.83
CA PRO A 42 -10.12 27.45 86.84
C PRO A 42 -9.56 26.15 87.51
N THR A 43 -8.32 25.84 87.14
CA THR A 43 -7.19 25.30 87.95
C THR A 43 -7.40 24.13 88.91
N GLU A 44 -6.79 22.98 88.59
CA GLU A 44 -5.92 22.32 89.55
C GLU A 44 -4.71 21.64 88.88
N LEU A 45 -3.58 21.92 89.50
CA LEU A 45 -2.21 21.59 89.15
C LEU A 45 -1.94 20.14 89.55
N THR A 46 -1.67 19.23 88.61
CA THR A 46 -1.00 17.94 88.88
C THR A 46 -0.33 17.49 87.57
N THR A 47 0.95 17.76 87.37
CA THR A 47 2.08 16.87 87.71
C THR A 47 2.42 15.92 86.56
N MET A 48 3.60 16.19 85.99
CA MET A 48 4.48 15.31 85.22
C MET A 48 4.12 15.02 83.75
N ALA A 49 4.90 15.69 82.90
CA ALA A 49 5.22 15.24 81.56
C ALA A 49 5.89 13.85 81.63
N ASP A 50 5.18 12.82 81.16
CA ASP A 50 5.81 11.63 80.61
C ASP A 50 5.93 11.85 79.11
N LYS A 51 7.16 12.05 78.63
CA LYS A 51 7.43 12.11 77.20
C LYS A 51 7.38 10.67 76.71
N ASP A 52 6.20 10.20 76.29
CA ASP A 52 5.95 8.93 75.60
C ASP A 52 6.98 8.72 74.47
N HIS A 53 8.13 8.14 74.82
CA HIS A 53 9.10 7.66 73.86
C HIS A 53 8.64 6.25 73.49
N PRO A 54 8.27 5.98 72.22
CA PRO A 54 7.82 4.66 71.83
C PRO A 54 8.90 3.66 72.21
N THR A 55 8.50 2.61 72.92
CA THR A 55 9.43 1.57 73.36
C THR A 55 10.09 0.96 72.13
N THR A 56 11.27 0.34 72.30
CA THR A 56 11.97 -0.30 71.18
C THR A 56 11.09 -1.32 70.46
N MET A 57 10.17 -1.96 71.17
CA MET A 57 9.19 -2.89 70.59
C MET A 57 8.16 -2.19 69.70
N ASP A 58 7.61 -1.04 70.12
CA ASP A 58 6.66 -0.27 69.30
C ASP A 58 7.29 0.17 67.97
N ARG A 59 8.58 0.55 68.00
CA ARG A 59 9.34 0.89 66.79
C ARG A 59 9.51 -0.31 65.86
N ILE A 60 9.75 -1.51 66.39
CA ILE A 60 9.87 -2.74 65.60
C ILE A 60 8.52 -3.12 64.98
N LEU A 61 7.44 -3.08 65.76
CA LEU A 61 6.08 -3.35 65.26
C LEU A 61 5.67 -2.35 64.16
N HIS A 62 6.01 -1.08 64.31
CA HIS A 62 5.77 -0.07 63.27
C HIS A 62 6.56 -0.36 61.99
N LYS A 63 7.82 -0.80 62.09
CA LYS A 63 8.61 -1.20 60.92
C LYS A 63 8.04 -2.45 60.24
N ILE A 64 7.62 -3.46 61.01
CA ILE A 64 6.99 -4.68 60.48
C ILE A 64 5.69 -4.34 59.74
N THR A 65 4.79 -3.56 60.35
CA THR A 65 3.55 -3.13 59.70
C THR A 65 3.81 -2.31 58.43
N THR A 66 4.85 -1.48 58.43
CA THR A 66 5.28 -0.74 57.23
C THR A 66 5.78 -1.68 56.12
N VAL A 67 6.57 -2.69 56.46
CA VAL A 67 7.06 -3.70 55.50
C VAL A 67 5.90 -4.53 54.95
N SER A 68 4.98 -4.98 55.79
CA SER A 68 3.78 -5.73 55.37
C SER A 68 2.96 -4.94 54.34
N ARG A 69 2.69 -3.66 54.60
CA ARG A 69 1.98 -2.80 53.63
C ARG A 69 2.73 -2.65 52.30
N ARG A 70 4.06 -2.58 52.32
CA ARG A 70 4.87 -2.52 51.10
C ARG A 70 4.80 -3.83 50.32
N ILE A 71 4.80 -4.98 51.00
CA ILE A 71 4.64 -6.30 50.37
C ILE A 71 3.27 -6.40 49.68
N GLU A 72 2.19 -6.01 50.36
CA GLU A 72 0.84 -5.97 49.78
C GLU A 72 0.78 -5.07 48.53
N GLY A 73 1.43 -3.90 48.57
CA GLY A 73 1.55 -3.01 47.42
C GLY A 73 2.36 -3.61 46.26
N MET A 74 3.40 -4.38 46.57
CA MET A 74 4.18 -5.13 45.57
C MET A 74 3.34 -6.25 44.94
N ASP A 75 2.56 -7.00 45.72
CA ASP A 75 1.67 -8.04 45.21
C ASP A 75 0.61 -7.46 44.27
N ALA A 76 0.01 -6.32 44.63
CA ALA A 76 -0.89 -5.58 43.74
C ALA A 76 -0.21 -5.14 42.43
N SER A 77 1.05 -4.71 42.51
CA SER A 77 1.81 -4.31 41.32
C SER A 77 2.17 -5.52 40.44
N ILE A 78 2.58 -6.63 41.03
CA ILE A 78 2.92 -7.88 40.33
C ILE A 78 1.69 -8.46 39.64
N THR A 79 0.53 -8.45 40.30
CA THR A 79 -0.73 -8.92 39.69
C THR A 79 -1.12 -8.05 38.50
N SER A 80 -1.00 -6.73 38.60
CA SER A 80 -1.22 -5.81 37.48
C SER A 80 -0.28 -6.09 36.30
N LEU A 81 1.03 -6.19 36.54
CA LEU A 81 2.02 -6.50 35.50
C LEU A 81 1.77 -7.87 34.85
N THR A 82 1.31 -8.85 35.63
CA THR A 82 0.95 -10.18 35.13
C THR A 82 -0.23 -10.11 34.17
N LEU A 83 -1.24 -9.29 34.48
CA LEU A 83 -2.40 -9.08 33.59
C LEU A 83 -1.99 -8.37 32.30
N GLU A 84 -1.19 -7.31 32.39
CA GLU A 84 -0.69 -6.58 31.23
C GLU A 84 0.16 -7.49 30.32
N THR A 85 1.03 -8.32 30.92
CA THR A 85 1.83 -9.31 30.17
C THR A 85 0.95 -10.34 29.46
N LYS A 86 -0.15 -10.78 30.08
CA LYS A 86 -1.12 -11.67 29.42
C LYS A 86 -1.83 -10.97 28.26
N SER A 87 -2.21 -9.70 28.42
CA SER A 87 -2.80 -8.90 27.34
C SER A 87 -1.85 -8.77 26.16
N MET A 88 -0.61 -8.36 26.40
CA MET A 88 0.42 -8.24 25.37
C MET A 88 0.66 -9.56 24.62
N ARG A 89 0.70 -10.69 25.33
CA ARG A 89 0.83 -12.02 24.69
C ARG A 89 -0.35 -12.31 23.75
N SER A 90 -1.57 -11.95 24.13
CA SER A 90 -2.74 -12.12 23.28
C SER A 90 -2.68 -11.26 22.02
N GLU A 91 -2.27 -10.00 22.15
CA GLU A 91 -2.08 -9.09 21.02
C GLU A 91 -0.98 -9.58 20.07
N ILE A 92 0.15 -10.06 20.61
CA ILE A 92 1.23 -10.64 19.81
C ILE A 92 0.74 -11.85 19.03
N ALA A 93 -0.04 -12.75 19.64
CA ALA A 93 -0.61 -13.91 18.94
C ALA A 93 -1.55 -13.49 17.80
N SER A 94 -2.37 -12.45 18.02
CA SER A 94 -3.23 -11.87 16.99
C SER A 94 -2.41 -11.26 15.84
N PHE A 95 -1.34 -10.53 16.15
CA PHE A 95 -0.44 -9.98 15.14
C PHE A 95 0.27 -11.08 14.33
N GLN A 96 0.76 -12.12 14.99
CA GLN A 96 1.38 -13.26 14.31
C GLN A 96 0.41 -13.91 13.31
N SER A 97 -0.83 -14.16 13.72
CA SER A 97 -1.88 -14.69 12.82
C SER A 97 -2.11 -13.79 11.61
N ARG A 98 -2.20 -12.47 11.82
CA ARG A 98 -2.36 -11.50 10.73
C ARG A 98 -1.15 -11.46 9.78
N VAL A 99 0.08 -11.55 10.31
CA VAL A 99 1.30 -11.59 9.51
C VAL A 99 1.33 -12.84 8.64
N THR A 100 1.05 -14.02 9.20
CA THR A 100 0.96 -15.25 8.42
C THR A 100 -0.10 -15.16 7.30
N GLY A 101 -1.26 -14.56 7.60
CA GLY A 101 -2.28 -14.31 6.58
C GLY A 101 -1.81 -13.36 5.46
N PHE A 102 -1.03 -12.33 5.81
CA PHE A 102 -0.43 -11.43 4.82
C PHE A 102 0.64 -12.13 3.98
N GLU A 103 1.50 -12.94 4.58
CA GLU A 103 2.53 -13.70 3.87
C GLU A 103 1.92 -14.66 2.85
N GLN A 104 0.85 -15.37 3.23
CA GLN A 104 0.11 -16.24 2.30
C GLN A 104 -0.48 -15.46 1.13
N ARG A 105 -1.18 -14.35 1.41
CA ARG A 105 -1.74 -13.49 0.35
C ARG A 105 -0.66 -12.90 -0.55
N MET A 106 0.47 -12.49 0.01
CA MET A 106 1.62 -12.00 -0.75
C MET A 106 2.18 -13.09 -1.67
N GLY A 107 2.26 -14.33 -1.19
CA GLY A 107 2.64 -15.49 -2.01
C GLY A 107 1.72 -15.68 -3.21
N LEU A 108 0.40 -15.63 -2.99
CA LEU A 108 -0.59 -15.73 -4.07
C LEU A 108 -0.49 -14.59 -5.09
N VAL A 109 -0.35 -13.35 -4.62
CA VAL A 109 -0.19 -12.18 -5.50
C VAL A 109 1.08 -12.30 -6.35
N LYS A 110 2.19 -12.76 -5.77
CA LYS A 110 3.43 -13.00 -6.51
C LYS A 110 3.26 -14.07 -7.58
N ALA A 111 2.63 -15.20 -7.25
CA ALA A 111 2.36 -16.27 -8.22
C ALA A 111 1.43 -15.79 -9.35
N GLN A 112 0.43 -14.96 -9.04
CA GLN A 112 -0.45 -14.39 -10.05
C GLN A 112 0.30 -13.43 -10.98
N ALA A 113 1.20 -12.61 -10.43
CA ALA A 113 2.02 -11.69 -11.21
C ALA A 113 2.98 -12.42 -12.17
N THR A 114 3.60 -13.53 -11.74
CA THR A 114 4.44 -14.34 -12.62
C THR A 114 3.62 -14.97 -13.75
N MET A 115 2.48 -15.58 -13.42
CA MET A 115 1.58 -16.12 -14.46
C MET A 115 1.09 -15.06 -15.44
N SER A 116 0.82 -13.83 -14.99
CA SER A 116 0.44 -12.74 -15.88
C SER A 116 1.55 -12.39 -16.86
N ARG A 117 2.79 -12.29 -16.34
CA ARG A 117 3.96 -12.00 -17.16
C ARG A 117 4.20 -13.07 -18.22
N ASP A 118 4.03 -14.34 -17.86
CA ASP A 118 4.19 -15.46 -18.80
C ASP A 118 3.13 -15.39 -19.91
N ARG A 119 1.86 -15.12 -19.56
CA ARG A 119 0.80 -14.89 -20.55
C ARG A 119 1.10 -13.71 -21.48
N ASP A 120 1.66 -12.62 -20.96
CA ASP A 120 2.02 -11.48 -21.80
C ASP A 120 3.12 -11.84 -22.81
N GLN A 121 4.09 -12.69 -22.41
CA GLN A 121 5.10 -13.20 -23.35
C GLN A 121 4.49 -14.10 -24.41
N ASP A 122 3.57 -15.00 -24.03
CA ASP A 122 2.86 -15.86 -24.97
C ASP A 122 2.05 -15.04 -25.99
N LEU A 123 1.39 -13.98 -25.53
CA LEU A 123 0.65 -13.07 -26.40
C LEU A 123 1.56 -12.34 -27.39
N LEU A 124 2.74 -11.87 -26.94
CA LEU A 124 3.72 -11.25 -27.83
C LEU A 124 4.25 -12.23 -28.87
N TYR A 125 4.57 -13.46 -28.45
CA TYR A 125 5.00 -14.52 -29.35
C TYR A 125 3.93 -14.86 -30.38
N LEU A 126 2.68 -15.04 -29.94
CA LEU A 126 1.57 -15.38 -30.81
C LEU A 126 1.25 -14.26 -31.79
N ARG A 127 1.32 -13.00 -31.34
CA ARG A 127 1.18 -11.82 -32.21
C ARG A 127 2.26 -11.79 -33.28
N SER A 128 3.52 -12.00 -32.91
CA SER A 128 4.64 -12.06 -33.87
C SER A 128 4.42 -13.15 -34.91
N LYS A 129 3.99 -14.34 -34.47
CA LYS A 129 3.67 -15.46 -35.35
C LYS A 129 2.51 -15.14 -36.30
N LEU A 130 1.45 -14.51 -35.81
CA LEU A 130 0.32 -14.08 -36.64
C LEU A 130 0.75 -13.05 -37.69
N THR A 131 1.56 -12.07 -37.30
CA THR A 131 2.11 -11.07 -38.24
C THR A 131 2.96 -11.74 -39.33
N ASP A 132 3.88 -12.64 -38.97
CA ASP A 132 4.70 -13.37 -39.93
C ASP A 132 3.84 -14.23 -40.89
N MET A 133 2.78 -14.86 -40.38
CA MET A 133 1.84 -15.62 -41.22
C MET A 133 1.05 -14.70 -42.16
N GLU A 134 0.57 -13.55 -41.69
CA GLU A 134 -0.16 -12.58 -42.50
C GLU A 134 0.73 -11.99 -43.59
N ASP A 135 1.97 -11.64 -43.25
CA ASP A 135 2.97 -11.11 -44.17
C ASP A 135 3.31 -12.14 -45.25
N ARG A 136 3.58 -13.40 -44.88
CA ARG A 136 3.82 -14.47 -45.86
C ARG A 136 2.61 -14.73 -46.75
N SER A 137 1.41 -14.68 -46.19
CA SER A 137 0.17 -14.85 -46.95
C SER A 137 -0.08 -13.73 -47.96
N ARG A 138 0.46 -12.53 -47.73
CA ARG A 138 0.27 -11.35 -48.59
C ARG A 138 1.52 -10.92 -49.33
N ARG A 139 2.63 -11.65 -49.18
CA ARG A 139 3.95 -11.30 -49.73
C ARG A 139 3.92 -11.09 -51.24
N ASP A 140 3.12 -11.89 -51.94
CA ASP A 140 3.03 -11.86 -53.40
C ASP A 140 1.90 -10.92 -53.89
N ASN A 141 1.20 -10.24 -52.99
CA ASN A 141 0.12 -9.32 -53.33
C ASN A 141 0.62 -7.87 -53.41
N ILE A 142 0.52 -7.27 -54.59
CA ILE A 142 0.85 -5.85 -54.81
C ILE A 142 -0.44 -5.02 -54.90
N ARG A 143 -0.45 -3.85 -54.26
CA ARG A 143 -1.55 -2.88 -54.35
C ARG A 143 -1.10 -1.66 -55.15
N LEU A 144 -1.78 -1.38 -56.25
CA LEU A 144 -1.60 -0.17 -57.04
C LEU A 144 -2.70 0.82 -56.67
N HIS A 145 -2.29 2.05 -56.35
CA HIS A 145 -3.21 3.14 -55.99
C HIS A 145 -3.27 4.18 -57.10
N ARG A 146 -4.38 4.91 -57.18
CA ARG A 146 -4.61 6.02 -58.12
C ARG A 146 -4.66 5.61 -59.61
N ILE A 147 -5.15 4.41 -59.90
CA ILE A 147 -5.52 4.02 -61.27
C ILE A 147 -6.97 4.47 -61.51
N PRO A 148 -7.22 5.39 -62.47
CA PRO A 148 -8.56 5.86 -62.81
C PRO A 148 -9.52 4.71 -63.13
N GLU A 149 -10.77 4.81 -62.71
CA GLU A 149 -11.76 3.77 -62.98
C GLU A 149 -12.05 3.66 -64.48
N ASN A 150 -12.24 2.42 -64.96
CA ASN A 150 -12.54 2.06 -66.35
C ASN A 150 -11.39 2.18 -67.37
N GLU A 151 -10.19 2.64 -66.98
CA GLU A 151 -9.00 2.61 -67.87
C GLU A 151 -8.50 1.18 -68.15
N GLU A 152 -8.79 0.22 -67.27
CA GLU A 152 -8.30 -1.15 -67.40
C GLU A 152 -9.04 -1.97 -68.46
N GLY A 153 -10.22 -1.52 -68.90
CA GLY A 153 -11.09 -2.29 -69.78
C GLY A 153 -11.69 -3.54 -69.13
N ALA A 154 -11.92 -4.59 -69.92
CA ALA A 154 -12.55 -5.83 -69.47
C ALA A 154 -11.57 -6.83 -68.81
N ASP A 155 -10.28 -6.75 -69.14
CA ASP A 155 -9.25 -7.64 -68.62
C ASP A 155 -8.12 -6.87 -67.94
N MET A 156 -8.12 -6.94 -66.61
CA MET A 156 -7.13 -6.26 -65.78
C MET A 156 -5.73 -6.85 -65.92
N GLN A 157 -5.60 -8.16 -66.17
CA GLN A 157 -4.28 -8.78 -66.31
C GLN A 157 -3.58 -8.27 -67.58
N ALA A 158 -4.29 -8.25 -68.71
CA ALA A 158 -3.79 -7.69 -69.95
C ALA A 158 -3.37 -6.21 -69.81
N PHE A 159 -4.19 -5.40 -69.14
CA PHE A 159 -3.85 -4.00 -68.84
C PHE A 159 -2.54 -3.89 -68.05
N LEU A 160 -2.38 -4.67 -66.97
CA LEU A 160 -1.18 -4.64 -66.13
C LEU A 160 0.07 -5.15 -66.85
N SER A 161 -0.03 -6.23 -67.63
CA SER A 161 1.08 -6.75 -68.45
C SER A 161 1.66 -5.70 -69.40
N SER A 162 0.81 -4.83 -69.94
CA SER A 162 1.24 -3.76 -70.85
C SER A 162 1.68 -2.47 -70.15
N THR A 163 1.17 -2.21 -68.93
CA THR A 163 1.35 -0.94 -68.23
C THR A 163 2.52 -0.98 -67.25
N LEU A 164 2.74 -2.09 -66.54
CA LEU A 164 3.82 -2.22 -65.57
C LEU A 164 5.21 -1.99 -66.18
N PRO A 165 5.58 -2.63 -67.31
CA PRO A 165 6.89 -2.38 -67.94
C PRO A 165 7.11 -0.90 -68.28
N LYS A 166 6.05 -0.22 -68.74
CA LYS A 166 6.09 1.22 -69.07
C LYS A 166 6.26 2.10 -67.84
N LEU A 167 5.65 1.72 -66.71
CA LEU A 167 5.68 2.50 -65.48
C LEU A 167 7.01 2.33 -64.73
N THR A 168 7.58 1.13 -64.75
CA THR A 168 8.80 0.81 -64.01
C THR A 168 10.07 0.96 -64.84
N SER A 169 9.94 1.11 -66.17
CA SER A 169 11.06 1.11 -67.11
C SER A 169 11.96 -0.13 -66.93
N LEU A 170 11.31 -1.28 -66.64
CA LEU A 170 11.96 -2.56 -66.42
C LEU A 170 11.47 -3.54 -67.49
N ASP A 171 12.41 -4.29 -68.03
CA ASP A 171 12.12 -5.42 -68.88
C ASP A 171 11.99 -6.66 -67.99
N PHE A 172 10.82 -7.28 -68.00
CA PHE A 172 10.55 -8.50 -67.23
C PHE A 172 10.81 -9.72 -68.13
N ASP A 173 11.89 -10.44 -67.85
CA ASP A 173 12.22 -11.72 -68.48
C ASP A 173 12.48 -12.77 -67.38
N PRO A 174 11.59 -13.78 -67.18
CA PRO A 174 10.38 -14.06 -67.97
C PRO A 174 9.24 -13.04 -67.73
N PRO A 175 8.22 -13.01 -68.61
CA PRO A 175 7.05 -12.14 -68.46
C PRO A 175 6.35 -12.33 -67.10
N ILE A 176 5.75 -11.26 -66.58
CA ILE A 176 5.05 -11.30 -65.29
C ILE A 176 3.85 -12.25 -65.38
N GLU A 177 3.79 -13.23 -64.48
CA GLU A 177 2.65 -14.12 -64.30
C GLU A 177 1.72 -13.59 -63.19
N PHE A 178 0.42 -13.52 -63.47
CA PHE A 178 -0.58 -13.07 -62.51
C PHE A 178 -1.47 -14.23 -62.07
N GLN A 179 -1.46 -14.56 -60.78
CA GLN A 179 -2.47 -15.49 -60.23
C GLN A 179 -3.87 -14.87 -60.23
N ARG A 180 -3.98 -13.59 -59.90
CA ARG A 180 -5.25 -12.84 -59.86
C ARG A 180 -4.98 -11.33 -59.90
N ALA A 181 -5.78 -10.60 -60.67
CA ALA A 181 -5.80 -9.13 -60.66
C ALA A 181 -7.25 -8.65 -60.56
N HIS A 182 -7.54 -7.78 -59.60
CA HIS A 182 -8.88 -7.22 -59.41
C HIS A 182 -8.85 -5.91 -58.61
N ARG A 183 -9.88 -5.07 -58.80
CA ARG A 183 -10.10 -3.89 -57.94
C ARG A 183 -10.59 -4.33 -56.56
N ILE A 184 -10.23 -3.55 -55.55
CA ILE A 184 -10.63 -3.77 -54.16
C ILE A 184 -11.59 -2.66 -53.76
N GLY A 185 -12.74 -3.04 -53.19
CA GLY A 185 -13.78 -2.10 -52.77
C GLY A 185 -14.88 -1.91 -53.83
N PRO A 186 -16.01 -1.28 -53.45
CA PRO A 186 -17.07 -0.94 -54.38
C PRO A 186 -16.56 0.09 -55.40
N LYS A 187 -17.06 0.03 -56.65
CA LYS A 187 -16.81 1.09 -57.64
C LYS A 187 -17.26 2.42 -57.05
N HIS A 188 -16.44 3.45 -57.20
CA HIS A 188 -16.87 4.80 -56.85
C HIS A 188 -17.95 5.22 -57.85
N SER A 189 -19.22 5.11 -57.46
CA SER A 189 -20.28 5.81 -58.17
C SER A 189 -20.03 7.31 -58.00
N ASP A 190 -20.17 8.09 -59.08
CA ASP A 190 -20.16 9.57 -59.09
C ASP A 190 -21.24 10.23 -58.19
N ASN A 191 -21.92 9.47 -57.33
CA ASN A 191 -22.89 10.00 -56.38
C ASN A 191 -22.23 10.35 -55.04
N PRO A 192 -22.13 11.65 -54.67
CA PRO A 192 -21.60 12.10 -53.40
C PRO A 192 -22.68 11.95 -52.34
N SER A 193 -22.96 10.73 -51.93
CA SER A 193 -23.91 10.48 -50.83
C SER A 193 -23.40 9.36 -49.94
N ARG A 194 -22.36 9.68 -49.16
CA ARG A 194 -22.26 9.15 -47.81
C ARG A 194 -21.46 10.11 -46.92
N PRO A 195 -21.97 10.44 -45.71
CA PRO A 195 -21.31 11.33 -44.75
C PRO A 195 -19.97 10.79 -44.24
#